data_AF-A0A0X1KU56-F1
#
_entry.id   AF-A0A0X1KU56-F1
#
_cell.length_a   1.000
_cell.length_b   1.000
_cell.length_c   1.000
_cell.angle_alpha   90.00
_cell.angle_beta   90.00
_cell.angle_gamma   90.00
#
_symmetry.space_group_name_H-M   'P 1'
#
loop_
_entity.id
_entity.type
_entity.pdbx_description
1 polymer ?
#
loop_
_entity_poly.entity_id
_entity_poly.type
_entity_poly.pdbx_seq_one_letter_code
_entity_poly.pdbx_strand_id
1 'polypeptide(L)'
;MKFRRGFLLIDAVVGMCIISAMTVIVFFWTKNQRTIVECLYISDLAVRTVVNVLVRDFMEHDILSSLNGFELVHHDGKIVLKINDHVFGYRFEGEKR
;
A
#
# COMPACT_ATOMS: atom_id res chain seq x y z
N MET A 1 -19.36 44.32 -32.60
CA MET A 1 -19.70 43.59 -31.35
C MET A 1 -19.59 42.06 -31.43
N LYS A 2 -19.65 41.40 -32.60
CA LYS A 2 -19.60 39.92 -32.70
C LYS A 2 -18.24 39.29 -32.31
N PHE A 3 -17.12 39.93 -32.65
CA PHE A 3 -15.77 39.41 -32.36
C PHE A 3 -15.43 39.32 -30.86
N ARG A 4 -15.94 40.24 -30.02
CA ARG A 4 -15.70 40.20 -28.56
C ARG A 4 -16.35 38.99 -27.87
N ARG A 5 -17.48 38.51 -28.38
CA ARG A 5 -18.18 37.33 -27.83
C ARG A 5 -17.47 36.02 -28.19
N GLY A 6 -16.86 35.93 -29.37
CA GLY A 6 -16.06 34.76 -29.77
C GLY A 6 -14.78 34.61 -28.93
N PHE A 7 -14.10 35.73 -28.64
CA PHE A 7 -12.91 35.72 -27.79
C PHE A 7 -13.22 35.28 -26.35
N LEU A 8 -14.32 35.78 -25.77
CA LEU A 8 -14.81 35.36 -24.44
C LEU A 8 -15.18 33.88 -24.36
N LEU A 9 -15.75 33.30 -25.42
CA LEU A 9 -16.10 31.89 -25.47
C LEU A 9 -14.86 30.99 -25.52
N ILE A 10 -13.86 31.37 -26.31
CA ILE A 10 -12.60 30.62 -26.40
C ILE A 10 -11.89 30.63 -25.05
N ASP A 11 -11.83 31.78 -24.39
CA ASP A 11 -11.18 31.93 -23.08
C ASP A 11 -11.89 31.09 -22.00
N ALA A 12 -13.23 31.05 -22.03
CA ALA A 12 -14.01 30.18 -21.15
C ALA A 12 -13.76 28.68 -21.39
N VAL A 13 -13.63 28.26 -22.66
CA VAL A 13 -13.32 26.86 -23.01
C VAL A 13 -11.91 26.49 -22.52
N VAL A 14 -10.93 27.35 -22.73
CA VAL A 14 -9.56 27.14 -22.25
C VAL A 14 -9.52 27.06 -20.72
N GLY A 15 -10.22 27.96 -20.03
CA GLY A 15 -10.36 27.92 -18.58
C GLY A 15 -10.97 26.61 -18.06
N MET A 16 -12.04 26.13 -18.71
CA MET A 16 -12.68 24.84 -18.39
C MET A 16 -11.72 23.66 -18.60
N CYS A 17 -10.94 23.66 -19.69
CA CYS A 17 -9.93 22.63 -19.95
C CYS A 17 -8.85 22.60 -18.87
N ILE A 18 -8.37 23.76 -18.42
CA ILE A 18 -7.37 23.87 -17.34
C ILE A 18 -7.95 23.32 -16.03
N ILE A 19 -9.16 23.72 -15.66
CA ILE A 19 -9.82 23.23 -14.43
C ILE A 19 -10.01 21.72 -14.48
N SER A 20 -10.45 21.19 -15.62
CA SER A 20 -10.61 19.75 -15.81
C SER A 20 -9.28 19.02 -15.67
N ALA A 21 -8.21 19.52 -16.28
CA ALA A 21 -6.88 18.92 -16.17
C ALA A 21 -6.37 18.92 -14.72
N MET A 22 -6.52 20.04 -14.00
CA MET A 22 -6.14 20.14 -12.59
C MET A 22 -6.92 19.16 -11.72
N THR A 23 -8.22 19.01 -11.97
CA THR A 23 -9.07 18.08 -11.20
C THR A 23 -8.64 16.64 -11.39
N VAL A 24 -8.30 16.24 -12.62
CA VAL A 24 -7.78 14.90 -12.91
C VAL A 24 -6.44 14.65 -12.20
N ILE A 25 -5.53 15.63 -12.20
CA ILE A 25 -4.24 15.51 -11.52
C ILE A 25 -4.42 15.34 -10.01
N VAL A 26 -5.27 16.16 -9.38
CA VAL A 26 -5.55 16.06 -7.93
C VAL A 26 -6.20 14.72 -7.59
N PHE A 27 -7.15 14.25 -8.41
CA PHE A 27 -7.79 12.96 -8.20
C PHE A 27 -6.79 11.80 -8.31
N PHE A 28 -5.92 11.83 -9.33
CA PHE A 28 -4.88 10.82 -9.49
C PHE A 28 -3.89 10.83 -8.32
N TRP A 29 -3.48 12.02 -7.88
CA TRP A 29 -2.58 12.19 -6.75
C TRP A 29 -3.17 11.65 -5.45
N THR A 30 -4.42 12.01 -5.13
CA THR A 30 -5.09 11.53 -3.91
C THR A 30 -5.31 10.03 -3.92
N LYS A 31 -5.68 9.46 -5.08
CA LYS A 31 -5.77 8.01 -5.25
C LYS A 31 -4.41 7.33 -5.00
N ASN A 32 -3.35 7.87 -5.59
CA ASN A 32 -1.99 7.34 -5.42
C ASN A 32 -1.51 7.44 -3.96
N GLN A 33 -1.78 8.56 -3.28
CA GLN A 33 -1.46 8.72 -1.86
C GLN A 33 -2.17 7.70 -0.99
N ARG A 34 -3.47 7.42 -1.24
CA ARG A 34 -4.19 6.38 -0.50
C ARG A 34 -3.53 5.01 -0.68
N THR A 35 -3.17 4.64 -1.91
CA THR A 35 -2.48 3.38 -2.20
C THR A 35 -1.10 3.30 -1.55
N ILE A 36 -0.33 4.39 -1.54
CA ILE A 36 0.97 4.45 -0.86
C ILE A 36 0.79 4.26 0.66
N VAL A 37 -0.17 4.95 1.27
CA VAL A 37 -0.44 4.85 2.70
C VAL A 37 -0.89 3.44 3.08
N GLU A 38 -1.74 2.82 2.28
CA GLU A 38 -2.18 1.43 2.48
C GLU A 38 -1.01 0.44 2.38
N CYS A 39 -0.12 0.61 1.40
CA CYS A 39 1.09 -0.20 1.26
C CYS A 39 2.04 -0.03 2.45
N LEU A 40 2.26 1.21 2.91
CA LEU A 40 3.06 1.49 4.11
C LEU A 40 2.46 0.86 5.36
N TYR A 41 1.13 0.93 5.51
CA TYR A 41 0.41 0.31 6.63
C TYR A 41 0.57 -1.21 6.62
N ILE A 42 0.36 -1.86 5.47
CA ILE A 42 0.52 -3.33 5.34
C ILE A 42 1.97 -3.73 5.62
N SER A 43 2.95 -2.97 5.14
CA SER A 43 4.37 -3.24 5.41
C SER A 43 4.71 -3.12 6.89
N ASP A 44 4.22 -2.08 7.58
CA ASP A 44 4.43 -1.93 9.03
C ASP A 44 3.76 -3.07 9.81
N LEU A 45 2.54 -3.45 9.41
CA LEU A 45 1.83 -4.56 10.02
C LEU A 45 2.55 -5.91 9.79
N ALA A 46 3.14 -6.12 8.61
CA ALA A 46 3.94 -7.30 8.32
C ALA A 46 5.15 -7.39 9.27
N VAL A 47 5.90 -6.30 9.44
CA VAL A 47 7.05 -6.25 10.36
C VAL A 47 6.64 -6.58 11.80
N ARG A 48 5.57 -5.96 12.30
CA ARG A 48 5.05 -6.27 13.65
C ARG A 48 4.62 -7.73 13.80
N THR A 49 4.04 -8.30 12.74
CA THR A 49 3.60 -9.70 12.73
C THR A 49 4.78 -10.65 12.78
N VAL A 50 5.86 -10.37 12.02
CA VAL A 50 7.11 -11.14 12.13
C VAL A 50 7.64 -11.09 13.54
N VAL A 51 7.79 -9.90 14.12
CA VAL A 51 8.32 -9.75 15.49
C VAL A 51 7.49 -10.56 16.49
N ASN A 52 6.16 -10.54 16.39
CA ASN A 52 5.30 -11.35 17.24
C ASN A 52 5.51 -12.86 17.04
N VAL A 53 5.73 -13.32 15.80
CA VAL A 53 6.06 -14.72 15.54
C VAL A 53 7.40 -15.08 16.17
N LEU A 54 8.41 -14.22 16.06
CA LEU A 54 9.72 -14.46 16.66
C LEU A 54 9.68 -14.49 18.18
N VAL A 55 8.92 -13.59 18.80
CA VAL A 55 8.74 -13.57 20.25
C VAL A 55 7.99 -14.82 20.73
N ARG A 56 7.00 -15.29 19.97
CA ARG A 56 6.27 -16.52 20.29
C ARG A 56 7.14 -17.77 20.16
N ASP A 57 7.92 -17.84 19.09
CA ASP A 57 8.91 -18.90 18.86
C ASP A 57 9.94 -18.95 20.01
N PHE A 58 10.45 -17.79 20.42
CA PHE A 58 11.36 -17.68 21.57
C PHE A 58 10.71 -18.10 22.90
N MET A 59 9.42 -17.86 23.07
CA MET A 59 8.65 -18.22 24.28
C MET A 59 8.06 -19.63 24.21
N GLU A 60 8.46 -20.46 23.23
CA GLU A 60 7.97 -21.83 23.01
C GLU A 60 6.43 -21.91 22.97
N HIS A 61 5.78 -20.86 22.47
CA HIS A 61 4.33 -20.81 22.31
C HIS A 61 3.93 -21.23 20.89
N ASP A 62 2.79 -21.91 20.78
CA ASP A 62 2.25 -22.30 19.48
C ASP A 62 2.12 -21.10 18.53
N ILE A 63 2.76 -21.23 17.38
CA ILE A 63 2.65 -20.29 16.27
C ILE A 63 1.38 -20.64 15.50
N LEU A 64 0.35 -19.80 15.64
CA LEU A 64 -0.88 -19.96 14.87
C LEU A 64 -0.60 -19.83 13.37
N SER A 65 -1.34 -20.60 12.56
CA SER A 65 -1.29 -20.54 11.09
C SER A 65 -1.73 -19.19 10.51
N SER A 66 -2.39 -18.35 11.31
CA SER A 66 -2.78 -16.99 10.96
C SER A 66 -2.51 -16.00 12.09
N LEU A 67 -1.92 -14.85 11.79
CA LEU A 67 -1.67 -13.79 12.78
C LEU A 67 -1.85 -12.41 12.13
N ASN A 68 -2.58 -11.51 12.80
CA ASN A 68 -2.87 -10.14 12.31
C ASN A 68 -3.45 -10.08 10.89
N GLY A 69 -4.20 -11.10 10.48
CA GLY A 69 -4.78 -11.20 9.12
C GLY A 69 -3.80 -11.72 8.06
N PHE A 70 -2.56 -12.04 8.41
CA PHE A 70 -1.63 -12.74 7.54
C PHE A 70 -1.73 -14.26 7.71
N GLU A 71 -1.67 -14.97 6.59
CA GLU A 71 -1.38 -16.40 6.59
C GLU A 71 0.14 -16.61 6.74
N LEU A 72 0.51 -17.48 7.68
CA LEU A 72 1.89 -17.82 8.00
C LEU A 72 2.26 -19.13 7.31
N VAL A 73 3.20 -19.06 6.36
CA VAL A 73 3.75 -20.24 5.71
C VAL A 73 5.22 -20.37 6.06
N HIS A 74 5.57 -21.42 6.80
CA HIS A 74 6.95 -21.75 7.13
C HIS A 74 7.55 -22.61 6.00
N HIS A 75 8.59 -22.11 5.35
CA HIS A 75 9.34 -22.84 4.33
C HIS A 75 10.84 -22.75 4.62
N ASP A 76 11.49 -23.88 4.93
CA ASP A 76 12.95 -24.02 5.00
C ASP A 76 13.69 -22.91 5.80
N GLY A 77 13.19 -22.56 6.99
CA GLY A 77 13.77 -21.50 7.82
C GLY A 77 13.44 -20.08 7.37
N LYS A 78 12.41 -19.91 6.54
CA LYS A 78 11.83 -18.63 6.14
C LYS A 78 10.38 -18.54 6.62
N ILE A 79 10.03 -17.39 7.16
CA ILE A 79 8.64 -17.03 7.49
C ILE A 79 8.10 -16.26 6.29
N VAL A 80 7.11 -16.82 5.61
CA VAL A 80 6.39 -16.15 4.53
C VAL A 80 5.05 -15.69 5.08
N LEU A 81 4.84 -14.38 5.10
CA LEU A 81 3.57 -13.74 5.43
C LEU A 81 2.81 -13.44 4.14
N LYS A 82 1.58 -13.94 4.01
CA LYS A 82 0.70 -13.64 2.88
C LYS A 82 -0.52 -12.88 3.34
N ILE A 83 -0.84 -11.77 2.67
CA ILE A 83 -2.10 -11.05 2.85
C ILE A 83 -2.57 -10.51 1.50
N ASN A 84 -3.78 -10.86 1.08
CA ASN A 84 -4.32 -10.53 -0.25
C ASN A 84 -3.30 -10.88 -1.37
N ASP A 85 -2.94 -9.91 -2.22
CA ASP A 85 -1.96 -10.06 -3.30
C ASP A 85 -0.50 -9.78 -2.87
N HIS A 86 -0.25 -9.54 -1.58
CA HIS A 86 1.07 -9.22 -1.05
C HIS A 86 1.71 -10.43 -0.36
N VAL A 87 2.96 -10.71 -0.74
CA VAL A 87 3.79 -11.76 -0.13
C VAL A 87 5.04 -11.12 0.45
N PHE A 88 5.25 -11.28 1.75
CA PHE A 88 6.44 -10.83 2.45
C PHE A 88 7.26 -12.03 2.92
N GLY A 89 8.48 -12.17 2.42
CA GLY A 89 9.40 -13.23 2.81
C GLY A 89 10.45 -12.72 3.76
N TYR A 90 10.51 -13.29 4.96
CA TYR A 90 11.55 -12.99 5.95
C TYR A 90 12.45 -14.20 6.12
N ARG A 91 13.75 -14.01 5.91
CA ARG A 91 14.75 -15.05 6.14
C ARG A 91 15.28 -14.91 7.55
N PHE A 92 15.26 -16.00 8.30
CA PHE A 92 15.94 -16.04 9.59
C PHE A 92 17.45 -16.16 9.34
N GLU A 93 18.22 -15.18 9.83
CA GLU A 93 19.69 -15.27 9.91
C GLU A 93 20.16 -15.81 11.28
N GLY A 94 19.23 -16.12 12.19
CA GLY A 94 19.55 -16.79 13.45
C GLY A 94 19.91 -18.27 13.24
N GLU A 95 20.83 -18.77 14.05
CA GLU A 95 21.23 -20.18 14.09
C GLU A 95 20.00 -21.11 14.11
N LYS A 96 19.97 -22.07 13.18
CA LYS A 96 19.05 -23.21 13.24
C LYS A 96 19.29 -23.93 14.58
N ARG A 97 18.29 -23.97 15.45
CA ARG A 97 18.20 -24.97 16.52
C ARG A 97 17.40 -26.17 16.02
#